data_AF-A0A373HK82-F1
#
_entry.id   AF-A0A373HK82-F1
#
_cell.length_a   1.000
_cell.length_b   1.000
_cell.length_c   1.000
_cell.angle_alpha   90.00
_cell.angle_beta   90.00
_cell.angle_gamma   90.00
#
_symmetry.space_group_name_H-M   'P 1'
#
loop_
_entity.id
_entity.type
_entity.pdbx_description
1 polymer ?
#
loop_
_entity_poly.entity_id
_entity_poly.type
_entity_poly.pdbx_seq_one_letter_code
_entity_poly.pdbx_strand_id
1 'polypeptide(L)'
;MMENDKPRLSLDEQIQHLKDKGILFNIMDEESAKQYLKYNNNYYKLTSFRKNYDKHPGGENKGKYIRLEFAYLVDMSIIDMRLRYRIVEMALDIEHHTKLQLLRKIDEYDEDGYQVAKEYIDSLEILLKSMKVIILFGYLLKLYRLEN
;
A
#
# COMPACT_ATOMS: atom_id res chain seq x y z
N MET A 1 9.13 32.57 -6.60
CA MET A 1 7.86 32.05 -6.02
C MET A 1 8.03 30.56 -5.82
N MET A 2 7.78 30.05 -4.61
CA MET A 2 7.97 28.62 -4.31
C MET A 2 6.89 27.78 -5.02
N GLU A 3 7.32 26.76 -5.75
CA GLU A 3 6.56 26.02 -6.77
C GLU A 3 5.63 24.91 -6.22
N ASN A 4 5.26 24.95 -4.92
CA ASN A 4 4.67 23.78 -4.25
C ASN A 4 3.45 24.05 -3.34
N ASP A 5 2.72 25.15 -3.53
CA ASP A 5 1.44 25.33 -2.83
C ASP A 5 0.29 25.01 -3.79
N LYS A 6 0.08 23.72 -4.07
CA LYS A 6 -1.12 23.28 -4.80
C LYS A 6 -2.27 23.24 -3.79
N PRO A 7 -3.28 24.13 -3.91
CA PRO A 7 -4.39 24.17 -2.96
C PRO A 7 -5.14 22.83 -2.96
N ARG A 8 -5.65 22.45 -1.80
CA ARG A 8 -6.50 21.26 -1.66
C ARG A 8 -7.75 21.45 -2.51
N LEU A 9 -7.93 20.60 -3.52
CA LEU A 9 -9.13 20.60 -4.35
C LEU A 9 -10.38 20.39 -3.49
N SER A 10 -11.37 21.24 -3.68
CA SER A 10 -12.75 21.06 -3.21
C SER A 10 -13.36 19.78 -3.80
N LEU A 11 -14.51 19.35 -3.30
CA LEU A 11 -15.17 18.14 -3.82
C LEU A 11 -15.58 18.31 -5.29
N ASP A 12 -16.07 19.48 -5.68
CA ASP A 12 -16.42 19.77 -7.07
C ASP A 12 -15.18 19.74 -7.98
N GLU A 13 -14.07 20.34 -7.53
CA GLU A 13 -12.80 20.29 -8.28
C GLU A 13 -12.22 18.87 -8.37
N GLN A 14 -12.40 18.05 -7.33
CA GLN A 14 -12.03 16.63 -7.37
C GLN A 14 -12.85 15.86 -8.42
N ILE A 15 -14.18 16.04 -8.45
CA ILE A 15 -15.04 15.41 -9.45
C ILE A 15 -14.65 15.87 -10.86
N GLN A 16 -14.47 17.17 -11.07
CA GLN A 16 -14.08 17.71 -12.38
C GLN A 16 -12.73 17.16 -12.83
N HIS A 17 -11.74 17.11 -11.94
CA HIS A 17 -10.43 16.54 -12.25
C HIS A 17 -10.51 15.05 -12.65
N LEU A 18 -11.44 14.27 -12.07
CA LEU A 18 -11.67 12.88 -12.48
C LEU A 18 -12.30 12.80 -13.87
N LYS A 19 -13.29 13.66 -14.16
CA LYS A 19 -13.93 13.76 -15.49
C LYS A 19 -12.91 14.17 -16.56
N ASP A 20 -12.01 15.11 -16.26
CA ASP A 20 -10.95 15.53 -17.19
C ASP A 20 -9.99 14.39 -17.54
N LYS A 21 -9.82 13.43 -16.62
CA LYS A 21 -9.05 12.18 -16.85
C LYS A 21 -9.84 11.10 -17.58
N GLY A 22 -11.09 11.35 -17.96
CA GLY A 22 -11.98 10.39 -18.63
C GLY A 22 -12.63 9.37 -17.70
N ILE A 23 -12.71 9.66 -16.40
CA ILE A 23 -13.46 8.81 -15.46
C ILE A 23 -14.95 9.15 -15.57
N LEU A 24 -15.75 8.09 -15.66
CA LEU A 24 -17.19 8.15 -15.88
C LEU A 24 -17.95 8.06 -14.55
N PHE A 25 -19.16 8.60 -14.54
CA PHE A 25 -20.08 8.67 -13.39
C PHE A 25 -21.45 8.11 -13.76
N ASN A 26 -21.49 7.08 -14.61
CA ASN A 26 -22.74 6.50 -15.11
C ASN A 26 -23.36 5.53 -14.09
N ILE A 27 -22.54 4.85 -13.29
CA ILE A 27 -22.99 3.89 -12.26
C ILE A 27 -23.20 4.56 -10.91
N MET A 28 -22.29 5.46 -10.52
CA MET A 28 -22.41 6.30 -9.34
C MET A 28 -22.37 7.75 -9.80
N ASP A 29 -23.47 8.47 -9.57
CA ASP A 29 -23.59 9.87 -9.96
C ASP A 29 -22.64 10.78 -9.17
N GLU A 30 -22.49 12.02 -9.65
CA GLU A 30 -21.55 13.00 -9.08
C GLU A 30 -21.88 13.36 -7.63
N GLU A 31 -23.15 13.48 -7.25
CA GLU A 31 -23.54 13.82 -5.87
C GLU A 31 -23.23 12.67 -4.92
N SER A 32 -23.58 11.45 -5.29
CA SER A 32 -23.22 10.23 -4.59
C SER A 32 -21.69 10.10 -4.44
N ALA A 33 -20.94 10.41 -5.49
CA ALA A 33 -19.48 10.41 -5.46
C ALA A 33 -18.91 11.49 -4.51
N LYS A 34 -19.47 12.71 -4.49
CA LYS A 34 -19.08 13.76 -3.54
C LYS A 34 -19.36 13.33 -2.10
N GLN A 35 -20.53 12.76 -1.83
CA GLN A 35 -20.82 12.22 -0.49
C GLN A 35 -19.82 11.12 -0.11
N TYR A 36 -19.52 10.21 -1.03
CA TYR A 36 -18.52 9.17 -0.80
C TYR A 36 -17.15 9.78 -0.45
N LEU A 37 -16.65 10.74 -1.23
CA LEU A 37 -15.36 11.39 -0.99
C LEU A 37 -15.34 12.17 0.34
N LYS A 38 -16.46 12.82 0.70
CA LYS A 38 -16.62 13.56 1.95
C LYS A 38 -16.49 12.68 3.18
N TYR A 39 -17.18 11.54 3.21
CA TYR A 39 -17.22 10.67 4.40
C TYR A 39 -16.08 9.66 4.47
N ASN A 40 -15.50 9.27 3.33
CA ASN A 40 -14.43 8.28 3.30
C ASN A 40 -13.02 8.90 3.25
N ASN A 41 -12.91 10.24 3.11
CA ASN A 41 -11.68 11.06 3.07
C ASN A 41 -10.47 10.36 2.42
N ASN A 42 -10.68 9.74 1.25
CA ASN A 42 -9.71 8.84 0.62
C ASN A 42 -9.38 9.17 -0.83
N TYR A 43 -9.58 10.41 -1.29
CA TYR A 43 -9.41 10.77 -2.71
C TYR A 43 -8.08 10.26 -3.30
N TYR A 44 -6.95 10.46 -2.61
CA TYR A 44 -5.65 9.99 -3.11
C TYR A 44 -5.53 8.46 -3.17
N LYS A 45 -6.01 7.74 -2.16
CA LYS A 45 -5.98 6.28 -2.17
C LYS A 45 -6.92 5.72 -3.22
N LEU A 46 -8.16 6.23 -3.28
CA LEU A 46 -9.18 5.85 -4.25
C LEU A 46 -8.66 6.03 -5.67
N THR A 47 -8.08 7.19 -5.95
CA THR A 47 -7.54 7.51 -7.28
C THR A 47 -6.21 6.81 -7.54
N SER A 48 -5.60 6.11 -6.59
CA SER A 48 -4.42 5.29 -6.89
C SER A 48 -4.77 4.03 -7.70
N PHE A 49 -6.00 3.51 -7.55
CA PHE A 49 -6.45 2.30 -8.26
C PHE A 49 -6.64 2.49 -9.76
N ARG A 50 -6.76 3.74 -10.23
CA ARG A 50 -6.84 4.07 -11.66
C ARG A 50 -5.63 3.58 -12.46
N LYS A 51 -4.46 3.38 -11.81
CA LYS A 51 -3.24 2.89 -12.47
C LYS A 51 -3.39 1.47 -13.04
N ASN A 52 -4.42 0.74 -12.59
CA ASN A 52 -4.74 -0.60 -13.04
C ASN A 52 -5.59 -0.61 -14.34
N TYR A 53 -5.87 0.56 -14.91
CA TYR A 53 -6.72 0.71 -16.08
C TYR A 53 -5.96 1.35 -17.23
N ASP A 54 -6.26 0.89 -18.44
CA ASP A 54 -5.66 1.38 -19.67
C ASP A 54 -6.10 2.82 -19.99
N LYS A 55 -5.24 3.49 -20.76
CA LYS A 55 -5.48 4.84 -21.29
C LYS A 55 -5.44 4.83 -22.81
N HIS A 56 -6.16 5.77 -23.42
CA HIS A 56 -6.10 5.93 -24.87
C HIS A 56 -4.67 6.27 -25.33
N PRO A 57 -4.09 5.51 -26.28
CA PRO A 57 -2.71 5.70 -26.74
C PRO A 57 -2.54 6.93 -27.65
N GLY A 58 -3.62 7.40 -28.28
CA GLY A 58 -3.61 8.52 -29.23
C GLY A 58 -5.00 9.11 -29.49
N GLY A 59 -5.07 10.07 -30.41
CA GLY A 59 -6.30 10.78 -30.78
C GLY A 59 -6.73 11.84 -29.76
N GLU A 60 -7.95 12.35 -29.92
CA GLU A 60 -8.53 13.43 -29.09
C GLU A 60 -8.63 13.07 -27.60
N ASN A 61 -8.69 11.78 -27.28
CA ASN A 61 -8.77 11.26 -25.92
C ASN A 61 -7.44 10.79 -25.34
N LYS A 62 -6.30 11.05 -26.00
CA LYS A 62 -4.98 10.58 -25.57
C LYS A 62 -4.74 10.86 -24.09
N GLY A 63 -4.37 9.81 -23.33
CA GLY A 63 -4.06 9.90 -21.90
C GLY A 63 -5.26 9.88 -20.95
N LYS A 64 -6.50 9.88 -21.45
CA LYS A 64 -7.71 9.61 -20.66
C LYS A 64 -7.91 8.10 -20.46
N TYR A 65 -8.53 7.73 -19.34
CA TYR A 65 -8.84 6.33 -19.03
C TYR A 65 -9.92 5.76 -19.95
N ILE A 66 -9.77 4.49 -20.31
CA ILE A 66 -10.71 3.77 -21.17
C ILE A 66 -11.73 3.06 -20.28
N ARG A 67 -13.03 3.39 -20.42
CA ARG A 67 -14.16 2.73 -19.74
C ARG A 67 -13.99 2.58 -18.21
N LEU A 68 -13.39 3.58 -17.57
CA LEU A 68 -13.21 3.58 -16.12
C LEU A 68 -14.35 4.35 -15.44
N GLU A 69 -15.17 3.65 -14.66
CA GLU A 69 -16.23 4.24 -13.84
C GLU A 69 -15.73 4.56 -12.42
N PHE A 70 -16.19 5.66 -11.83
CA PHE A 70 -15.88 6.02 -10.44
C PHE A 70 -16.31 4.92 -9.46
N ALA A 71 -17.46 4.28 -9.73
CA ALA A 71 -17.96 3.16 -8.94
C ALA A 71 -16.96 1.99 -8.86
N TYR A 72 -16.17 1.73 -9.90
CA TYR A 72 -15.15 0.67 -9.88
C TYR A 72 -13.99 1.01 -8.95
N LEU A 73 -13.61 2.29 -8.86
CA LEU A 73 -12.59 2.72 -7.91
C LEU A 73 -13.10 2.54 -6.47
N VAL A 74 -14.37 2.85 -6.23
CA VAL A 74 -15.01 2.65 -4.92
C VAL A 74 -15.02 1.17 -4.56
N ASP A 75 -15.45 0.30 -5.47
CA ASP A 75 -15.50 -1.14 -5.23
C ASP A 75 -14.10 -1.72 -4.93
N MET A 76 -13.09 -1.33 -5.71
CA MET A 76 -11.70 -1.70 -5.44
C MET A 76 -11.22 -1.27 -4.06
N SER A 77 -11.61 -0.08 -3.59
CA SER A 77 -11.25 0.38 -2.24
C SER A 77 -11.92 -0.42 -1.13
N ILE A 78 -13.16 -0.89 -1.36
CA ILE A 78 -13.91 -1.75 -0.44
C ILE A 78 -13.29 -3.14 -0.40
N ILE A 79 -12.91 -3.70 -1.56
CA ILE A 79 -12.20 -4.98 -1.64
C ILE A 79 -10.86 -4.90 -0.88
N ASP A 80 -10.05 -3.87 -1.13
CA ASP A 80 -8.79 -3.64 -0.39
C ASP A 80 -9.00 -3.57 1.12
N MET A 81 -10.05 -2.86 1.57
CA MET A 81 -10.39 -2.76 2.98
C MET A 81 -10.78 -4.13 3.56
N ARG A 82 -11.71 -4.85 2.91
CA ARG A 82 -12.19 -6.15 3.38
C ARG A 82 -11.05 -7.17 3.43
N LEU A 83 -10.22 -7.21 2.40
CA LEU A 83 -9.06 -8.10 2.35
C LEU A 83 -8.10 -7.81 3.51
N ARG A 84 -7.81 -6.53 3.80
CA ARG A 84 -6.97 -6.16 4.95
C ARG A 84 -7.52 -6.72 6.25
N TYR A 85 -8.83 -6.56 6.51
CA TYR A 85 -9.42 -7.06 7.75
C TYR A 85 -9.37 -8.58 7.84
N ARG A 86 -9.59 -9.30 6.73
CA ARG A 86 -9.41 -10.76 6.70
C ARG A 86 -7.97 -11.18 6.96
N ILE A 87 -7.00 -10.47 6.40
CA ILE A 87 -5.57 -10.76 6.64
C ILE A 87 -5.23 -10.54 8.11
N VAL A 88 -5.76 -9.49 8.75
CA VAL A 88 -5.54 -9.24 10.18
C VAL A 88 -6.11 -10.36 11.04
N GLU A 89 -7.34 -10.81 10.77
CA GLU A 89 -7.94 -11.95 11.47
C GLU A 89 -7.05 -13.21 11.35
N MET A 90 -6.64 -13.55 10.13
CA MET A 90 -5.76 -14.71 9.91
C MET A 90 -4.39 -14.54 10.57
N ALA A 91 -3.81 -13.34 10.58
CA ALA A 91 -2.53 -13.08 11.21
C ALA A 91 -2.60 -13.29 12.73
N LEU A 92 -3.68 -12.85 13.38
CA LEU A 92 -3.90 -13.06 14.82
C LEU A 92 -4.06 -14.55 15.16
N ASP A 93 -4.77 -15.31 14.34
CA ASP A 93 -4.92 -16.76 14.53
C ASP A 93 -3.59 -17.49 14.36
N ILE A 94 -2.80 -17.13 13.32
CA ILE A 94 -1.47 -17.70 13.08
C ILE A 94 -0.52 -17.34 14.22
N GLU A 95 -0.53 -16.08 14.68
CA GLU A 95 0.29 -15.62 15.81
C GLU A 95 -0.05 -16.42 17.07
N HIS A 96 -1.34 -16.54 17.40
CA HIS A 96 -1.79 -17.29 18.56
C HIS A 96 -1.36 -18.75 18.49
N HIS A 97 -1.58 -19.42 17.36
CA HIS A 97 -1.18 -20.81 17.18
C HIS A 97 0.33 -21.00 17.30
N THR A 98 1.11 -20.13 16.65
CA THR A 98 2.57 -20.18 16.68
C THR A 98 3.10 -19.95 18.10
N LYS A 99 2.52 -19.02 18.85
CA LYS A 99 2.86 -18.77 20.25
C LYS A 99 2.65 -19.99 21.12
N LEU A 100 1.52 -20.69 20.97
CA LEU A 100 1.25 -21.92 21.72
C LEU A 100 2.24 -23.04 21.37
N GLN A 101 2.61 -23.19 20.09
CA GLN A 101 3.62 -24.15 19.67
C GLN A 101 4.99 -23.83 20.28
N LEU A 102 5.38 -22.54 20.30
CA LEU A 102 6.63 -22.09 20.90
C LEU A 102 6.66 -22.36 22.41
N LEU A 103 5.59 -22.01 23.13
CA LEU A 103 5.50 -22.25 24.58
C LEU A 103 5.61 -23.74 24.91
N ARG A 104 4.92 -24.61 24.16
CA ARG A 104 5.05 -26.07 24.33
C ARG A 104 6.48 -26.55 24.14
N LYS A 105 7.21 -26.00 23.18
CA LYS A 105 8.61 -26.37 22.95
C LYS A 105 9.52 -25.91 24.08
N ILE A 106 9.30 -24.70 24.59
CA ILE A 106 10.04 -24.18 25.75
C ILE A 106 9.81 -25.10 26.96
N ASP A 107 8.56 -25.47 27.22
CA ASP A 107 8.20 -26.39 28.32
C ASP A 107 8.78 -27.80 28.11
N GLU A 108 8.76 -28.34 26.89
CA GLU A 108 9.29 -29.68 26.56
C GLU A 108 10.81 -29.79 26.80
N TYR A 109 11.55 -28.70 26.59
CA TYR A 109 13.01 -28.66 26.75
C TYR A 109 13.46 -28.02 28.08
N ASP A 110 12.52 -27.61 28.95
CA ASP A 110 12.80 -26.91 30.22
C ASP A 110 13.66 -25.65 30.03
N GLU A 111 13.38 -24.89 28.96
CA GLU A 111 14.12 -23.69 28.59
C GLU A 111 13.54 -22.43 29.26
N ASP A 112 14.37 -21.39 29.44
CA ASP A 112 13.89 -20.07 29.85
C ASP A 112 13.36 -19.30 28.62
N GLY A 113 12.04 -19.15 28.52
CA GLY A 113 11.40 -18.46 27.41
C GLY A 113 11.82 -16.99 27.22
N TYR A 114 12.25 -16.29 28.28
CA TYR A 114 12.79 -14.94 28.16
C TYR A 114 14.18 -14.95 27.54
N GLN A 115 15.01 -15.92 27.92
CA GLN A 115 16.35 -16.09 27.36
C GLN A 115 16.26 -16.46 25.88
N VAL A 116 15.37 -17.40 25.49
CA VAL A 116 15.12 -17.76 24.09
C VAL A 116 14.69 -16.53 23.25
N ALA A 117 13.76 -15.71 23.78
CA ALA A 117 13.32 -14.50 23.09
C ALA A 117 14.46 -13.48 22.93
N LYS A 118 15.28 -13.31 23.96
CA LYS A 118 16.45 -12.42 23.93
C LYS A 118 17.47 -12.89 22.89
N GLU A 119 17.85 -14.16 22.92
CA GLU A 119 18.80 -14.74 21.96
C GLU A 119 18.32 -14.62 20.51
N TYR A 120 17.01 -14.80 20.28
CA TYR A 120 16.43 -14.57 18.97
C TYR A 120 16.53 -13.10 18.53
N ILE A 121 16.16 -12.14 19.39
CA ILE A 121 16.27 -10.71 19.08
C ILE A 121 17.73 -10.32 18.80
N ASP A 122 18.66 -10.78 19.63
CA ASP A 122 20.09 -10.53 19.46
C ASP A 122 20.58 -11.10 18.11
N SER A 123 20.11 -12.29 17.71
CA SER A 123 20.42 -12.89 16.41
C SER A 123 19.92 -12.06 15.23
N LEU A 124 18.74 -11.43 15.35
CA LEU A 124 18.16 -10.57 14.31
C LEU A 124 18.96 -9.27 14.15
N GLU A 125 19.42 -8.66 15.24
CA GLU A 125 20.25 -7.46 15.17
C GLU A 125 21.58 -7.74 14.45
N ILE A 126 22.19 -8.90 14.69
CA ILE A 126 23.40 -9.35 14.01
C ILE A 126 23.12 -9.53 12.51
N LEU A 127 21.97 -10.10 12.15
CA LEU A 127 21.54 -10.32 10.77
C LEU A 127 21.26 -8.99 10.03
N LEU A 128 20.65 -8.02 10.71
CA LEU A 128 20.40 -6.69 10.17
C LEU A 128 21.70 -5.88 9.97
N LYS A 129 22.66 -5.99 10.90
CA LYS A 129 23.99 -5.36 10.76
C LYS A 129 24.78 -5.97 9.61
N SER A 130 24.78 -7.30 9.48
CA SER A 130 25.46 -7.99 8.37
C SER A 130 24.84 -7.69 7.01
N MET A 131 23.50 -7.62 6.90
CA MET A 131 22.82 -7.20 5.66
C MET A 131 23.17 -5.76 5.25
N LYS A 132 23.26 -4.81 6.19
CA LYS A 132 23.67 -3.43 5.89
C LYS A 132 25.10 -3.38 5.34
N VAL A 133 26.02 -4.18 5.88
CA VAL A 133 27.40 -4.29 5.37
C VAL A 133 27.41 -4.86 3.95
N ILE A 134 26.61 -5.90 3.67
CA ILE A 134 26.51 -6.49 2.32
C ILE A 134 25.93 -5.49 1.30
N ILE A 135 24.90 -4.72 1.68
CA ILE A 135 24.32 -3.68 0.81
C ILE A 135 25.34 -2.56 0.56
N LEU A 136 26.06 -2.11 1.60
CA LEU A 136 27.10 -1.07 1.48
C LEU A 136 28.26 -1.54 0.59
N PHE A 137 28.68 -2.79 0.74
CA PHE A 137 29.73 -3.41 -0.08
C PHE A 137 29.28 -3.60 -1.53
N GLY A 138 28.00 -3.95 -1.75
CA GLY A 138 27.40 -4.00 -3.08
C GLY A 138 27.31 -2.63 -3.77
N TYR A 139 26.99 -1.57 -3.03
CA TYR A 139 27.02 -0.20 -3.54
C TYR A 139 28.46 0.26 -3.87
N LEU A 140 29.44 -0.05 -3.02
CA LEU A 140 30.85 0.25 -3.26
C LEU A 140 31.43 -0.49 -4.48
N LEU A 141 31.09 -1.77 -4.66
CA LEU A 141 31.44 -2.54 -5.87
C LEU A 141 30.82 -1.96 -7.14
N LYS A 142 29.59 -1.43 -7.05
CA LYS A 142 28.91 -0.79 -8.17
C LYS A 142 29.53 0.55 -8.55
N LEU A 143 30.03 1.31 -7.58
CA LEU A 143 30.79 2.56 -7.80
C LEU A 143 32.19 2.27 -8.37
N TYR A 144 32.91 1.28 -7.83
CA TYR A 144 34.25 0.90 -8.31
C TYR A 144 34.25 0.37 -9.75
N ARG A 145 33.13 -0.22 -10.20
CA ARG A 145 32.93 -0.70 -11.59
C ARG A 145 32.43 0.40 -12.55
N LEU A 146 32.14 1.60 -12.06
CA LEU A 146 31.80 2.77 -12.88
C LEU A 146 33.01 3.70 -13.08
N GLU A 147 34.08 3.51 -12.32
CA GLU A 147 35.31 4.31 -12.36
C GLU A 147 36.49 3.60 -13.06
N ASN A 148 36.31 2.36 -13.54
CA ASN A 148 37.24 1.61 -14.40
C ASN A 148 36.51 1.04 -15.62
#